data_AF-A0A418X1B1-F1
#
_entry.id   AF-A0A418X1B1-F1
#
_cell.length_a   1.000
_cell.length_b   1.000
_cell.length_c   1.000
_cell.angle_alpha   90.00
_cell.angle_beta   90.00
_cell.angle_gamma   90.00
#
_symmetry.space_group_name_H-M   'P 1'
#
loop_
_entity.id
_entity.type
_entity.pdbx_description
1 polymer ?
#
loop_
_entity_poly.entity_id
_entity_poly.type
_entity_poly.pdbx_seq_one_letter_code
_entity_poly.pdbx_strand_id
1 'polypeptide(L)'
;MLGPTNRRLSNMLVRGTVITVKPSQKMQRLQAKLLDGETADDLEHFEPYGYTSRPKQGAEVLAMFFDGDRSHGVVIVAADRRYRLKGLKDGEVAMYDDLGQKIHLTRNGIIIDGAGMDVTIQNAPVVHVPQDLRVVRDIVAGRDVKDQGGTKSMAGMRTSFDQHKHPGDSGGTTGTPTQGM
;
A
#
# COMPACT_ATOMS: atom_id res chain seq x y z
N MET A 1 -9.83 52.36 5.61
CA MET A 1 -8.47 52.09 5.11
C MET A 1 -8.06 50.61 5.15
N LEU A 2 -8.87 49.67 5.68
CA LEU A 2 -8.48 48.25 5.79
C LEU A 2 -8.90 47.33 4.63
N GLY A 3 -9.67 47.83 3.65
CA GLY A 3 -10.23 47.02 2.55
C GLY A 3 -9.19 46.17 1.80
N PRO A 4 -8.06 46.75 1.34
CA PRO A 4 -7.03 45.99 0.63
C PRO A 4 -6.40 44.87 1.47
N THR A 5 -6.12 45.14 2.75
CA THR A 5 -5.53 44.17 3.68
C THR A 5 -6.51 43.04 4.00
N ASN A 6 -7.78 43.37 4.28
CA ASN A 6 -8.81 42.37 4.55
C ASN A 6 -9.02 41.43 3.35
N ARG A 7 -8.95 41.96 2.12
CA ARG A 7 -9.04 41.16 0.90
C ARG A 7 -7.86 40.21 0.75
N ARG A 8 -6.62 40.67 0.99
CA ARG A 8 -5.43 39.81 0.96
C ARG A 8 -5.53 38.68 1.97
N LEU A 9 -5.90 38.99 3.21
CA LEU A 9 -6.11 37.99 4.26
C LEU A 9 -7.19 36.97 3.86
N SER A 10 -8.30 37.42 3.29
CA SER A 10 -9.39 36.54 2.84
C SER A 10 -8.98 35.60 1.70
N ASN A 11 -7.96 35.98 0.92
CA ASN A 11 -7.49 35.20 -0.22
C ASN A 11 -6.43 34.14 0.14
N MET A 12 -5.87 34.18 1.36
CA MET A 12 -4.71 33.35 1.73
C MET A 12 -5.01 31.86 1.77
N LEU A 13 -6.22 31.45 2.20
CA LEU A 13 -6.61 30.05 2.33
C LEU A 13 -7.98 29.84 1.69
N VAL A 14 -8.08 28.82 0.84
CA VAL A 14 -9.33 28.52 0.12
C VAL A 14 -9.52 27.02 0.00
N ARG A 15 -10.79 26.61 0.05
CA ARG A 15 -11.20 25.24 -0.27
C ARG A 15 -11.66 25.18 -1.71
N GLY A 16 -11.38 24.07 -2.37
CA GLY A 16 -11.82 23.84 -3.74
C GLY A 16 -11.92 22.38 -4.07
N THR A 17 -12.12 22.09 -5.36
CA THR A 17 -12.18 20.73 -5.89
C THR A 17 -11.27 20.57 -7.10
N VAL A 18 -10.56 19.44 -7.16
CA VAL A 18 -9.69 19.07 -8.28
C VAL A 18 -10.48 18.94 -9.57
N ILE A 19 -9.99 19.56 -10.64
CA ILE A 19 -10.44 19.37 -12.01
C ILE A 19 -9.51 18.38 -12.71
N THR A 20 -8.20 18.68 -12.71
CA THR A 20 -7.18 17.88 -13.41
C THR A 20 -5.91 17.76 -12.58
N VAL A 21 -5.17 16.66 -12.75
CA VAL A 21 -3.88 16.40 -12.12
C VAL A 21 -2.81 16.14 -13.19
N LYS A 22 -1.67 16.83 -13.09
CA LYS A 22 -0.48 16.69 -13.94
C LYS A 22 0.66 16.06 -13.09
N PRO A 23 0.77 14.72 -13.02
CA PRO A 23 1.65 14.03 -12.07
C PRO A 23 3.10 13.84 -12.51
N SER A 24 3.44 14.16 -13.77
CA SER A 24 4.76 13.90 -14.34
C SER A 24 5.84 14.93 -13.99
N GLN A 25 5.46 16.03 -13.35
CA GLN A 25 6.36 17.08 -12.91
C GLN A 25 7.09 16.69 -11.61
N LYS A 26 8.21 17.34 -11.29
CA LYS A 26 8.97 17.08 -10.05
C LYS A 26 8.11 17.23 -8.79
N MET A 27 7.26 18.26 -8.79
CA MET A 27 6.15 18.41 -7.86
C MET A 27 4.87 18.26 -8.67
N GLN A 28 3.95 17.40 -8.22
CA GLN A 28 2.66 17.22 -8.91
C GLN A 28 1.92 18.56 -9.00
N ARG A 29 1.33 18.86 -10.16
CA ARG A 29 0.54 20.08 -10.38
C ARG A 29 -0.95 19.77 -10.46
N LEU A 30 -1.78 20.64 -9.91
CA LEU A 30 -3.24 20.53 -9.88
C LEU A 30 -3.89 21.72 -10.54
N GLN A 31 -4.98 21.46 -11.27
CA GLN A 31 -5.98 22.46 -11.60
C GLN A 31 -7.17 22.26 -10.66
N ALA A 32 -7.68 23.33 -10.05
CA ALA A 32 -8.78 23.28 -9.11
C ALA A 32 -9.80 24.39 -9.36
N LYS A 33 -11.08 24.05 -9.13
CA LYS A 33 -12.15 25.04 -8.96
C LYS A 33 -12.11 25.52 -7.52
N LEU A 34 -11.95 26.82 -7.31
CA LEU A 34 -11.78 27.43 -5.98
C LEU A 34 -13.05 28.20 -5.59
N LEU A 35 -12.94 29.52 -5.36
CA LEU A 35 -14.11 30.38 -5.15
C LEU A 35 -15.01 30.37 -6.39
N ASP A 36 -16.22 30.90 -6.24
CA ASP A 36 -17.20 30.89 -7.33
C ASP A 36 -16.65 31.56 -8.60
N GLY A 37 -16.81 30.88 -9.73
CA GLY A 37 -16.26 31.29 -11.03
C GLY A 37 -14.73 31.18 -11.18
N GLU A 38 -13.98 30.78 -10.15
CA GLU A 38 -12.52 30.76 -10.18
C GLU A 38 -11.95 29.37 -10.52
N THR A 39 -11.15 29.32 -11.57
CA THR A 39 -10.29 28.18 -11.90
C THR A 39 -8.84 28.58 -11.70
N ALA A 40 -8.13 27.92 -10.79
CA ALA A 40 -6.70 28.05 -10.66
C ALA A 40 -6.02 26.86 -11.33
N ASP A 41 -5.05 27.13 -12.19
CA ASP A 41 -4.20 26.11 -12.81
C ASP A 41 -2.79 26.19 -12.22
N ASP A 42 -2.03 25.13 -12.45
CA ASP A 42 -0.61 25.01 -12.10
C ASP A 42 -0.29 25.14 -10.60
N LEU A 43 -1.24 24.80 -9.74
CA LEU A 43 -1.04 24.77 -8.30
C LEU A 43 -0.11 23.62 -7.93
N GLU A 44 0.99 23.90 -7.22
CA GLU A 44 1.88 22.86 -6.70
C GLU A 44 1.22 22.08 -5.58
N HIS A 45 1.20 20.75 -5.68
CA HIS A 45 0.74 19.87 -4.60
C HIS A 45 1.91 19.49 -3.72
N PHE A 46 2.04 20.14 -2.56
CA PHE A 46 3.08 19.83 -1.59
C PHE A 46 2.72 18.57 -0.82
N GLU A 47 3.50 17.52 -1.02
CA GLU A 47 3.32 16.23 -0.36
C GLU A 47 4.44 15.98 0.67
N PRO A 48 4.12 15.39 1.84
CA PRO A 48 5.15 14.96 2.79
C PRO A 48 6.10 13.95 2.13
N TYR A 49 7.40 14.07 2.41
CA TYR A 49 8.40 13.13 1.90
C TYR A 49 8.03 11.68 2.25
N GLY A 50 8.14 10.77 1.27
CA GLY A 50 7.76 9.36 1.41
C GLY A 50 6.27 9.09 1.23
N TYR A 51 5.44 10.11 1.00
CA TYR A 51 4.03 9.97 0.64
C TYR A 51 3.76 10.68 -0.70
N THR A 52 3.06 10.00 -1.60
CA THR A 52 2.55 10.62 -2.82
C THR A 52 1.20 10.02 -3.15
N SER A 53 0.30 10.87 -3.63
CA SER A 53 -1.05 10.51 -4.01
C SER A 53 -1.45 11.28 -5.27
N ARG A 54 -2.26 10.65 -6.11
CA ARG A 54 -2.87 11.31 -7.27
C ARG A 54 -4.37 11.49 -6.99
N PRO A 55 -4.80 12.66 -6.48
CA PRO A 55 -6.21 12.89 -6.18
C PRO A 55 -7.09 12.70 -7.42
N LYS A 56 -8.27 12.11 -7.24
CA LYS A 56 -9.24 11.98 -8.34
C LYS A 56 -9.89 13.33 -8.63
N GLN A 57 -10.44 13.48 -9.83
CA GLN A 57 -11.31 14.61 -10.14
C GLN A 57 -12.47 14.67 -9.12
N GLY A 58 -12.75 15.88 -8.64
CA GLY A 58 -13.72 16.15 -7.58
C GLY A 58 -13.21 15.93 -6.16
N ALA A 59 -11.96 15.47 -5.97
CA ALA A 59 -11.32 15.49 -4.65
C ALA A 59 -11.22 16.93 -4.15
N GLU A 60 -11.33 17.11 -2.85
CA GLU A 60 -11.29 18.40 -2.18
C GLU A 60 -9.86 18.83 -1.90
N VAL A 61 -9.58 20.11 -2.07
CA VAL A 61 -8.26 20.68 -1.80
C VAL A 61 -8.36 21.82 -0.81
N LEU A 62 -7.34 21.93 0.05
CA LEU A 62 -7.03 23.16 0.76
C LEU A 62 -5.81 23.79 0.07
N ALA A 63 -6.05 24.95 -0.54
CA ALA A 63 -5.02 25.71 -1.23
C ALA A 63 -4.63 26.95 -0.42
N MET A 64 -3.35 27.27 -0.45
CA MET A 64 -2.73 28.42 0.19
C MET A 64 -2.13 29.33 -0.88
N PHE A 65 -2.34 30.64 -0.71
CA PHE A 65 -1.88 31.68 -1.63
C PHE A 65 -1.03 32.68 -0.85
N PHE A 66 0.27 32.71 -1.15
CA PHE A 66 1.22 33.60 -0.47
C PHE A 66 0.82 35.06 -0.68
N ASP A 67 0.83 35.85 0.39
CA ASP A 67 0.41 37.27 0.40
C ASP A 67 -1.03 37.55 -0.14
N GLY A 68 -1.85 36.49 -0.27
CA GLY A 68 -3.17 36.56 -0.89
C GLY A 68 -3.13 36.73 -2.42
N ASP A 69 -1.98 36.51 -3.06
CA ASP A 69 -1.79 36.54 -4.51
C ASP A 69 -2.32 35.25 -5.16
N ARG A 70 -3.42 35.37 -5.90
CA ARG A 70 -4.11 34.25 -6.55
C ARG A 70 -3.33 33.63 -7.73
N SER A 71 -2.24 34.26 -8.17
CA SER A 71 -1.36 33.72 -9.21
C SER A 71 -0.32 32.73 -8.69
N HIS A 72 -0.08 32.70 -7.37
CA HIS A 72 0.93 31.85 -6.75
C HIS A 72 0.33 31.02 -5.60
N GLY A 73 -0.38 29.96 -6.00
CA GLY A 73 -1.04 29.05 -5.09
C GLY A 73 -0.36 27.68 -4.97
N VAL A 74 -0.44 27.10 -3.79
CA VAL A 74 0.00 25.73 -3.50
C VAL A 74 -1.15 24.96 -2.84
N VAL A 75 -1.31 23.68 -3.15
CA VAL A 75 -2.19 22.76 -2.44
C VAL A 75 -1.38 22.06 -1.35
N ILE A 76 -1.84 22.20 -0.11
CA ILE A 76 -1.18 21.60 1.06
C ILE A 76 -1.86 20.32 1.53
N VAL A 77 -3.13 20.12 1.15
CA VAL A 77 -3.90 18.91 1.44
C VAL A 77 -4.87 18.66 0.29
N ALA A 78 -4.88 17.43 -0.22
CA ALA A 78 -5.95 16.90 -1.05
C ALA A 78 -6.64 15.74 -0.31
N ALA A 79 -7.97 15.79 -0.20
CA ALA A 79 -8.77 14.80 0.49
C ALA A 79 -9.96 14.36 -0.38
N ASP A 80 -10.34 13.10 -0.31
CA ASP A 80 -11.51 12.60 -1.03
C ASP A 80 -12.49 11.94 -0.07
N ARG A 81 -13.55 12.68 0.30
CA ARG A 81 -14.58 12.20 1.22
C ARG A 81 -15.36 10.99 0.70
N ARG A 82 -15.32 10.70 -0.61
CA ARG A 82 -15.98 9.53 -1.21
C ARG A 82 -15.33 8.23 -0.74
N TYR A 83 -14.02 8.26 -0.52
CA TYR A 83 -13.20 7.07 -0.20
C TYR A 83 -12.62 7.11 1.22
N ARG A 84 -12.83 8.20 1.97
CA ARG A 84 -12.36 8.32 3.35
C ARG A 84 -12.84 7.13 4.20
N LEU A 85 -11.89 6.43 4.82
CA LEU A 85 -12.18 5.43 5.84
C LEU A 85 -12.90 6.06 7.03
N LYS A 86 -14.00 5.42 7.46
CA LYS A 86 -14.86 5.85 8.56
C LYS A 86 -14.82 4.79 9.67
N GLY A 87 -15.17 5.19 10.90
CA GLY A 87 -15.34 4.26 12.02
C GLY A 87 -14.04 3.74 12.64
N LEU A 88 -12.90 4.40 12.41
CA LEU A 88 -11.66 4.11 13.14
C LEU A 88 -11.88 4.36 14.63
N LYS A 89 -11.37 3.46 15.47
CA LYS A 89 -11.33 3.70 16.93
C LYS A 89 -10.25 4.74 17.24
N ASP A 90 -10.36 5.36 18.41
CA ASP A 90 -9.43 6.40 18.84
C ASP A 90 -7.97 5.95 18.72
N GLY A 91 -7.22 6.75 17.96
CA GLY A 91 -5.81 6.61 17.61
C GLY A 91 -5.44 5.45 16.66
N GLU A 92 -6.41 4.76 16.06
CA GLU A 92 -6.12 3.90 14.92
C GLU A 92 -5.71 4.76 13.71
N VAL A 93 -4.86 4.22 12.85
CA VAL A 93 -4.34 4.90 11.66
C VAL A 93 -4.40 3.97 10.47
N ALA A 94 -4.73 4.48 9.30
CA ALA A 94 -4.74 3.68 8.08
C ALA A 94 -4.27 4.47 6.87
N MET A 95 -3.60 3.76 5.96
CA MET A 95 -3.38 4.16 4.57
C MET A 95 -4.36 3.40 3.69
N TYR A 96 -4.98 4.08 2.73
CA TYR A 96 -6.07 3.51 1.93
C TYR A 96 -6.17 4.13 0.54
N ASP A 97 -6.88 3.47 -0.36
CA ASP A 97 -7.18 3.95 -1.71
C ASP A 97 -8.69 3.92 -2.05
N ASP A 98 -9.03 4.24 -3.30
CA ASP A 98 -10.41 4.27 -3.79
C ASP A 98 -11.01 2.89 -4.11
N LEU A 99 -10.17 1.86 -4.15
CA LEU A 99 -10.59 0.47 -4.38
C LEU A 99 -10.87 -0.28 -3.06
N GLY A 100 -10.58 0.35 -1.93
CA GLY A 100 -10.79 -0.20 -0.60
C GLY A 100 -9.58 -0.95 -0.03
N GLN A 101 -8.44 -0.95 -0.74
CA GLN A 101 -7.19 -1.48 -0.23
C GLN A 101 -6.76 -0.66 0.99
N LYS A 102 -6.20 -1.32 2.01
CA LYS A 102 -5.71 -0.62 3.19
C LYS A 102 -4.62 -1.34 3.95
N ILE A 103 -3.76 -0.53 4.55
CA ILE A 103 -2.91 -0.93 5.68
C ILE A 103 -3.46 -0.22 6.91
N HIS A 104 -4.01 -0.97 7.86
CA HIS A 104 -4.70 -0.46 9.05
C HIS A 104 -3.98 -0.91 10.33
N LEU A 105 -3.43 0.06 11.05
CA LEU A 105 -2.90 -0.08 12.40
C LEU A 105 -4.08 -0.05 13.38
N THR A 106 -4.61 -1.22 13.71
CA THR A 106 -5.75 -1.37 14.62
C THR A 106 -5.29 -1.49 16.07
N ARG A 107 -6.24 -1.48 17.01
CA ARG A 107 -5.97 -1.77 18.42
C ARG A 107 -5.58 -3.23 18.70
N ASN A 108 -5.83 -4.14 17.77
CA ASN A 108 -5.60 -5.58 17.92
C ASN A 108 -4.47 -6.13 17.03
N GLY A 109 -3.76 -5.25 16.30
CA GLY A 109 -2.72 -5.63 15.35
C GLY A 109 -2.87 -4.95 13.99
N ILE A 110 -1.97 -5.26 13.07
CA ILE A 110 -1.95 -4.69 11.72
C ILE A 110 -2.80 -5.55 10.79
N ILE A 111 -3.67 -4.90 10.00
CA ILE A 111 -4.41 -5.54 8.91
C ILE A 111 -3.90 -4.98 7.58
N ILE A 112 -3.46 -5.88 6.69
CA ILE A 112 -3.19 -5.59 5.28
C ILE A 112 -4.34 -6.22 4.50
N ASP A 113 -5.23 -5.39 3.97
CA ASP A 113 -6.41 -5.81 3.23
C ASP A 113 -6.27 -5.40 1.76
N GLY A 114 -6.17 -6.40 0.89
CA GLY A 114 -6.07 -6.22 -0.57
C GLY A 114 -7.40 -5.95 -1.26
N ALA A 115 -8.54 -5.92 -0.54
CA ALA A 115 -9.87 -5.68 -1.12
C ALA A 115 -10.22 -6.62 -2.30
N GLY A 116 -9.77 -7.88 -2.22
CA GLY A 116 -9.96 -8.88 -3.28
C GLY A 116 -8.87 -8.88 -4.37
N MET A 117 -7.84 -8.04 -4.23
CA MET A 117 -6.64 -8.04 -5.07
C MET A 117 -5.45 -8.71 -4.35
N ASP A 118 -4.43 -9.04 -5.13
CA ASP A 118 -3.22 -9.70 -4.63
C ASP A 118 -2.35 -8.77 -3.77
N VAL A 119 -1.75 -9.33 -2.73
CA VAL A 119 -0.66 -8.69 -1.97
C VAL A 119 0.66 -9.27 -2.45
N THR A 120 1.47 -8.47 -3.13
CA THR A 120 2.75 -8.91 -3.73
C THR A 120 3.95 -8.32 -2.99
N ILE A 121 4.85 -9.19 -2.52
CA ILE A 121 6.17 -8.80 -2.01
C ILE A 121 7.21 -9.11 -3.09
N GLN A 122 7.78 -8.08 -3.71
CA GLN A 122 8.71 -8.20 -4.84
C GLN A 122 10.05 -7.55 -4.53
N ASN A 123 11.13 -8.05 -5.15
CA ASN A 123 12.51 -7.57 -4.98
C ASN A 123 13.02 -7.61 -3.53
N ALA A 124 12.40 -8.43 -2.68
CA ALA A 124 12.88 -8.76 -1.35
C ALA A 124 13.75 -10.02 -1.42
N PRO A 125 15.07 -9.96 -1.14
CA PRO A 125 15.93 -11.14 -1.21
C PRO A 125 15.53 -12.22 -0.20
N VAL A 126 15.03 -11.81 0.97
CA VAL A 126 14.52 -12.69 2.03
C VAL A 126 13.36 -11.98 2.75
N VAL A 127 12.30 -12.73 3.07
CA VAL A 127 11.24 -12.30 3.98
C VAL A 127 11.44 -13.01 5.31
N HIS A 128 11.74 -12.26 6.37
CA HIS A 128 11.93 -12.81 7.71
C HIS A 128 10.60 -12.84 8.47
N VAL A 129 10.19 -14.04 8.90
CA VAL A 129 9.04 -14.26 9.78
C VAL A 129 9.54 -15.06 10.99
N PRO A 130 10.09 -14.40 12.03
CA PRO A 130 10.74 -15.09 13.14
C PRO A 130 9.78 -15.80 14.10
N GLN A 131 8.47 -15.58 13.93
CA GLN A 131 7.39 -16.19 14.69
C GLN A 131 6.58 -17.14 13.81
N ASP A 132 5.54 -17.72 14.38
CA ASP A 132 4.66 -18.67 13.69
C ASP A 132 3.97 -18.03 12.47
N LEU A 133 3.96 -18.78 11.36
CA LEU A 133 3.22 -18.46 10.16
C LEU A 133 2.03 -19.42 10.01
N ARG A 134 0.80 -18.88 10.06
CA ARG A 134 -0.42 -19.64 9.81
C ARG A 134 -0.98 -19.32 8.42
N VAL A 135 -1.01 -20.32 7.53
CA VAL A 135 -1.59 -20.24 6.19
C VAL A 135 -2.81 -21.17 6.13
N VAL A 136 -3.98 -20.64 5.75
CA VAL A 136 -5.25 -21.39 5.71
C VAL A 136 -5.44 -22.15 4.40
N ARG A 137 -4.77 -21.69 3.34
CA ARG A 137 -4.79 -22.27 2.00
C ARG A 137 -3.44 -22.93 1.70
N ASP A 138 -3.27 -23.34 0.45
CA ASP A 138 -2.07 -24.02 -0.01
C ASP A 138 -0.85 -23.09 -0.03
N ILE A 139 0.33 -23.70 0.14
CA ILE A 139 1.63 -23.08 -0.10
C ILE A 139 2.21 -23.73 -1.35
N VAL A 140 2.35 -22.95 -2.41
CA VAL A 140 2.99 -23.39 -3.66
C VAL A 140 4.43 -22.87 -3.69
N ALA A 141 5.40 -23.77 -3.51
CA ALA A 141 6.81 -23.43 -3.56
C ALA A 141 7.41 -23.78 -4.92
N GLY A 142 8.01 -22.80 -5.60
CA GLY A 142 8.75 -23.03 -6.87
C GLY A 142 10.10 -23.73 -6.69
N ARG A 143 10.54 -23.93 -5.44
CA ARG A 143 11.79 -24.62 -5.05
C ARG A 143 11.50 -25.52 -3.85
N ASP A 144 12.56 -26.03 -3.22
CA ASP A 144 12.44 -26.90 -2.06
C ASP A 144 11.95 -26.15 -0.80
N VAL A 145 11.17 -26.86 0.03
CA VAL A 145 10.75 -26.38 1.35
C VAL A 145 11.65 -27.03 2.40
N LYS A 146 12.27 -26.21 3.24
CA LYS A 146 13.20 -26.66 4.28
C LYS A 146 12.65 -26.35 5.67
N ASP A 147 12.89 -27.25 6.62
CA ASP A 147 12.53 -27.08 8.03
C ASP A 147 13.74 -27.36 8.94
N GLN A 148 13.55 -27.29 10.28
CA GLN A 148 14.59 -27.50 11.29
C GLN A 148 15.87 -26.71 11.00
N GLY A 149 15.73 -25.41 10.74
CA GLY A 149 16.87 -24.53 10.43
C GLY A 149 17.56 -24.83 9.09
N GLY A 150 16.88 -25.54 8.18
CA GLY A 150 17.42 -25.91 6.87
C GLY A 150 18.07 -27.30 6.82
N THR A 151 18.06 -28.04 7.94
CA THR A 151 18.69 -29.37 8.04
C THR A 151 17.84 -30.51 7.48
N LYS A 152 16.54 -30.28 7.31
CA LYS A 152 15.60 -31.19 6.64
C LYS A 152 14.90 -30.47 5.50
N SER A 153 14.42 -31.23 4.52
CA SER A 153 13.66 -30.67 3.41
C SER A 153 12.73 -31.67 2.75
N MET A 154 11.74 -31.16 2.02
CA MET A 154 10.84 -31.99 1.22
C MET A 154 11.60 -32.78 0.16
N ALA A 155 12.60 -32.19 -0.50
CA ALA A 155 13.43 -32.92 -1.46
C ALA A 155 14.25 -34.04 -0.78
N GLY A 156 14.80 -33.79 0.41
CA GLY A 156 15.50 -34.82 1.18
C GLY A 156 14.58 -35.97 1.59
N MET A 157 13.33 -35.67 1.95
CA MET A 157 12.33 -36.70 2.24
C MET A 157 11.95 -37.52 1.00
N ARG A 158 11.77 -36.88 -0.16
CA ARG A 158 11.54 -37.58 -1.44
C ARG A 158 12.70 -38.52 -1.77
N THR A 159 13.95 -38.04 -1.70
CA THR A 159 15.13 -38.89 -1.91
C THR A 159 15.17 -40.07 -0.94
N SER A 160 14.93 -39.83 0.35
CA SER A 160 14.90 -40.89 1.36
C SER A 160 13.80 -41.90 1.06
N PHE A 161 12.64 -41.43 0.59
CA PHE A 161 11.54 -42.30 0.18
C PHE A 161 11.93 -43.10 -1.07
N ASP A 162 12.37 -42.46 -2.16
CA ASP A 162 12.66 -43.16 -3.42
C ASP A 162 13.80 -44.19 -3.29
N GLN A 163 14.67 -44.05 -2.28
CA GLN A 163 15.81 -44.93 -2.06
C GLN A 163 15.63 -45.93 -0.92
N HIS A 164 14.53 -45.87 -0.14
CA HIS A 164 14.42 -46.72 1.04
C HIS A 164 14.29 -48.19 0.67
N LYS A 165 14.80 -49.05 1.56
CA LYS A 165 14.66 -50.50 1.49
C LYS A 165 14.41 -51.05 2.89
N HIS A 166 13.85 -52.26 2.97
CA HIS A 166 13.62 -52.96 4.23
C HIS A 166 14.41 -54.27 4.28
N PRO A 167 14.76 -54.77 5.48
CA PRO A 167 15.15 -56.18 5.64
C PRO A 167 14.02 -57.10 5.18
N GLY A 168 14.34 -58.10 4.37
CA GLY A 168 13.42 -59.16 3.96
C GLY A 168 13.30 -60.26 5.02
N ASP A 169 12.24 -61.05 4.92
CA ASP A 169 11.94 -62.18 5.82
C ASP A 169 12.92 -63.37 5.71
N SER A 170 13.67 -63.41 4.60
CA SER A 170 14.60 -64.49 4.25
C SER A 170 16.08 -64.06 4.32
N GLY A 171 16.39 -62.97 5.03
CA GLY A 171 17.76 -62.45 5.21
C GLY A 171 18.30 -61.58 4.06
N GLY A 172 17.49 -61.32 3.02
CA GLY A 172 17.80 -60.35 1.96
C GLY A 172 17.34 -58.93 2.29
N THR A 173 17.49 -58.00 1.34
CA THR A 173 16.94 -56.63 1.42
C THR A 173 15.96 -56.43 0.27
N THR A 174 14.85 -55.72 0.51
CA THR A 174 13.87 -55.42 -0.54
C THR A 174 14.46 -54.53 -1.65
N GLY A 175 13.75 -54.46 -2.79
CA GLY A 175 13.94 -53.37 -3.74
C GLY A 175 13.51 -52.01 -3.16
N THR A 176 13.82 -50.94 -3.89
CA THR A 176 13.27 -49.60 -3.64
C THR A 176 11.78 -49.54 -4.02
N PRO A 177 11.04 -48.50 -3.59
CA PRO A 177 9.67 -48.28 -4.07
C PRO A 177 9.56 -48.28 -5.59
N THR A 178 8.46 -48.84 -6.10
CA THR A 178 8.18 -48.91 -7.55
C THR A 178 7.51 -47.65 -8.09
N GLN A 179 7.12 -46.72 -7.20
CA GLN A 179 6.60 -45.39 -7.53
C GLN A 179 7.43 -44.37 -6.74
N GLY A 180 7.86 -43.31 -7.42
CA GLY A 180 8.58 -42.19 -6.79
C GLY A 180 7.66 -41.05 -6.39
N MET A 181 8.17 -40.14 -5.57
CA MET A 181 7.49 -38.90 -5.15
C MET A 181 7.89 -37.65 -5.95
#